data_AF-A0A101UW44-F1
#
_entry.id   AF-A0A101UW44-F1
#
_cell.length_a   1.000
_cell.length_b   1.000
_cell.length_c   1.000
_cell.angle_alpha   90.00
_cell.angle_beta   90.00
_cell.angle_gamma   90.00
#
_symmetry.space_group_name_H-M   'P 1'
#
loop_
_entity.id
_entity.type
_entity.pdbx_description
1 polymer ?
#
loop_
_entity_poly.entity_id
_entity_poly.type
_entity_poly.pdbx_seq_one_letter_code
_entity_poly.pdbx_strand_id
1 'polypeptide(L)' 'MNLPDIRVEKGHAEPEEVAAITAILLARAAAQPSESPAHRGRAKAGWRRLEREPGFRAPHSWR' A
#
# COMPACT_ATOMS: atom_id res chain seq x y z
N MET A 1 26.01 5.16 -7.98
CA MET A 1 25.84 6.21 -6.95
C MET A 1 24.83 5.70 -5.95
N ASN A 2 25.17 5.65 -4.66
CA ASN A 2 24.26 5.17 -3.63
C ASN A 2 23.33 6.33 -3.25
N LEU A 3 22.05 6.22 -3.58
CA LEU A 3 21.05 7.20 -3.16
C LEU A 3 20.51 6.78 -1.80
N PRO A 4 20.33 7.73 -0.86
CA PRO A 4 19.74 7.40 0.43
C PRO A 4 18.30 6.89 0.24
N ASP A 5 17.90 5.90 1.04
CA ASP A 5 16.55 5.33 0.97
C ASP A 5 15.45 6.35 1.32
N ILE A 6 15.79 7.41 2.07
CA ILE A 6 14.90 8.50 2.46
C ILE A 6 15.66 9.84 2.40
N ARG A 7 15.00 10.89 1.90
CA ARG A 7 15.51 12.28 1.84
C ARG A 7 14.44 13.29 2.22
N VAL A 8 14.84 14.37 2.89
CA VAL A 8 13.99 15.55 3.11
C VAL A 8 14.14 16.48 1.90
N GLU A 9 13.05 16.68 1.16
CA GLU A 9 13.04 17.52 -0.06
C GLU A 9 12.92 19.02 0.23
N LYS A 10 12.33 19.38 1.37
CA LYS A 10 12.09 20.77 1.76
C LYS A 10 12.08 20.90 3.28
N GLY A 11 12.71 21.96 3.80
CA GLY A 11 12.78 22.23 5.22
C GLY A 11 13.77 21.34 5.96
N HIS A 12 13.56 21.22 7.28
CA HIS A 12 14.34 20.45 8.23
C HIS A 12 13.38 19.55 8.99
N ALA A 13 13.77 18.30 9.25
CA ALA A 13 13.02 17.42 10.14
C ALA A 13 13.57 17.58 11.56
N GLU A 14 12.69 17.89 12.50
CA GLU A 14 13.07 17.95 13.92
C GLU A 14 13.50 16.56 14.43
N PRO A 15 14.34 16.48 15.47
CA PRO A 15 14.79 15.20 16.02
C PRO A 15 13.63 14.24 16.35
N GLU A 16 12.51 14.77 16.84
CA GLU A 16 11.30 14.03 17.15
C GLU A 16 10.64 13.41 15.92
N GLU A 17 10.66 14.12 14.78
CA GLU A 17 10.08 13.64 13.52
C GLU A 17 10.95 12.53 12.92
N VAL A 18 12.28 12.69 12.97
CA VAL A 18 13.23 11.65 12.55
C VAL A 18 13.08 10.40 13.43
N ALA A 19 12.95 10.58 14.74
CA ALA A 19 12.72 9.49 15.68
C ALA A 19 11.39 8.77 15.41
N ALA A 20 10.30 9.51 15.12
CA ALA A 20 9.01 8.94 14.80
C ALA A 20 9.04 8.07 13.53
N ILE A 21 9.65 8.58 12.45
CA ILE A 21 9.80 7.83 11.19
C ILE A 21 10.65 6.57 11.44
N THR A 22 11.75 6.71 12.18
CA THR A 22 12.63 5.58 12.52
C THR A 22 11.88 4.51 13.33
N ALA A 23 11.13 4.92 14.36
CA ALA A 23 10.34 4.01 15.18
C ALA A 23 9.29 3.26 14.36
N ILE A 24 8.60 3.94 13.43
CA ILE A 24 7.64 3.30 12.54
C ILE A 24 8.33 2.30 11.62
N LEU A 25 9.47 2.65 11.02
CA LEU A 25 10.20 1.75 10.13
C LEU A 25 10.68 0.49 10.87
N LEU A 26 11.22 0.66 12.08
CA LEU A 26 11.64 -0.46 12.92
C LEU A 26 10.45 -1.32 13.35
N ALA A 27 9.34 -0.72 13.77
CA ALA A 27 8.13 -1.46 14.12
C ALA A 27 7.58 -2.25 12.93
N ARG A 28 7.61 -1.68 11.72
CA ARG A 28 7.19 -2.34 10.49
C ARG A 28 8.11 -3.50 10.10
N ALA A 29 9.42 -3.32 10.24
CA ALA A 29 10.39 -4.38 10.02
C ALA A 29 10.20 -5.54 11.01
N ALA A 30 10.00 -5.23 12.29
CA ALA A 30 9.74 -6.24 13.33
C ALA A 30 8.39 -6.96 13.13
N ALA A 31 7.39 -6.28 12.56
CA ALA A 31 6.08 -6.85 12.26
C ALA A 31 6.04 -7.63 10.93
N GLN A 32 7.15 -7.78 10.21
CA GLN A 32 7.14 -8.55 8.97
C GLN A 32 6.85 -10.03 9.28
N PRO A 33 5.77 -10.60 8.72
CA PRO A 33 5.52 -12.02 8.86
C PRO A 33 6.65 -12.82 8.19
N SER A 34 7.15 -13.83 8.89
CA SER A 34 8.26 -14.70 8.46
C SER A 34 7.94 -15.52 7.21
N GLU A 35 6.65 -15.68 6.90
CA GLU A 35 6.17 -16.34 5.70
C GLU A 35 5.82 -15.30 4.64
N SER A 36 6.51 -15.35 3.49
CA SER A 36 5.96 -14.75 2.28
C SER A 36 4.58 -15.37 2.07
N PRO A 37 3.48 -14.60 2.11
CA PRO A 37 2.18 -15.17 1.82
C PRO A 37 2.28 -15.74 0.42
N ALA A 38 2.28 -17.07 0.28
CA ALA A 38 2.21 -17.77 -1.00
C ALA A 38 1.12 -17.06 -1.78
N HIS A 39 1.49 -16.32 -2.84
CA HIS A 39 0.67 -15.30 -3.49
C HIS A 39 -0.81 -15.70 -3.47
N ARG A 40 -1.56 -15.29 -2.44
CA ARG A 40 -3.00 -15.43 -2.48
C ARG A 40 -3.37 -14.41 -3.52
N GLY A 41 -3.67 -14.90 -4.73
CA GLY A 41 -3.86 -14.08 -5.92
C GLY A 41 -4.58 -12.81 -5.51
N ARG A 42 -3.86 -11.68 -5.58
CA ARG A 42 -4.38 -10.39 -5.13
C ARG A 42 -5.76 -10.28 -5.75
N ALA A 43 -6.79 -9.97 -4.96
CA ALA A 43 -8.10 -9.66 -5.50
C ALA A 43 -7.88 -8.49 -6.47
N LYS A 44 -7.69 -8.84 -7.74
CA LYS A 44 -7.41 -7.89 -8.80
C LYS A 44 -8.67 -7.07 -8.81
N ALA A 45 -8.57 -5.79 -8.48
CA ALA A 45 -9.71 -4.89 -8.58
C ALA A 45 -10.33 -5.18 -9.94
N GLY A 46 -11.59 -5.64 -9.95
CA GLY A 46 -12.28 -6.04 -11.16
C GLY A 46 -12.62 -4.78 -11.90
N TRP A 47 -11.61 -4.10 -12.47
CA TRP A 47 -11.78 -3.02 -13.43
C TRP A 47 -12.55 -3.63 -14.59
N ARG A 48 -13.87 -3.57 -14.47
CA ARG A 48 -14.80 -4.14 -15.43
C ARG A 48 -14.84 -3.17 -16.60
N ARG A 49 -14.70 -3.75 -17.78
CA ARG A 49 -14.98 -3.08 -19.04
C ARG A 49 -16.47 -2.88 -19.14
N LEU A 50 -16.93 -1.70 -18.75
CA LEU A 50 -18.36 -1.34 -18.69
C LEU A 50 -19.02 -1.50 -20.07
N GLU A 51 -18.25 -1.39 -21.15
CA GLU A 51 -18.69 -1.62 -22.54
C GLU A 51 -19.07 -3.08 -22.85
N ARG A 52 -18.71 -4.04 -21.99
CA ARG A 52 -19.04 -5.47 -22.13
C ARG A 52 -20.12 -5.94 -21.16
N GLU A 53 -20.61 -5.04 -20.31
CA GLU A 53 -21.61 -5.31 -19.30
C GLU A 53 -22.99 -4.87 -19.84
N PRO A 54 -24.08 -5.64 -19.64
CA PRO A 54 -25.42 -5.15 -19.95
C PRO A 54 -25.68 -3.84 -19.20
N GLY A 55 -26.11 -2.80 -19.91
CA GLY A 55 -26.23 -1.42 -19.40
C GLY A 55 -27.21 -1.23 -18.23
N PHE A 56 -27.90 -2.30 -17.80
CA PHE A 56 -28.78 -2.28 -16.64
C PHE A 56 -28.54 -3.52 -15.77
N ARG A 57 -28.11 -3.28 -14.53
CA ARG A 57 -28.08 -4.28 -13.45
C ARG A 57 -29.13 -3.88 -12.42
N ALA A 58 -29.86 -4.88 -11.92
CA ALA A 58 -30.90 -4.63 -10.93
C ALA A 58 -30.30 -4.05 -9.64
N PRO A 59 -30.92 -3.03 -9.00
CA PRO A 59 -30.38 -2.35 -7.81
C PRO A 59 -30.10 -3.26 -6.60
N HIS A 60 -30.68 -4.46 -6.58
CA HIS A 60 -30.61 -5.41 -5.47
C HIS A 60 -29.59 -6.54 -5.69
N SER A 61 -28.78 -6.52 -6.76
CA SER A 61 -27.76 -7.54 -6.97
C SER A 61 -26.46 -7.19 -6.24
N TRP A 62 -26.07 -8.00 -5.25
CA TRP A 62 -24.75 -7.93 -4.63
C TRP A 62 -23.91 -9.08 -5.18
N ARG A 63 -23.16 -8.79 -6.24
CA ARG A 63 -22.27 -9.72 -6.93
C ARG A 63 -20.93 -9.06 -7.19
#